data_AF-A0A3N5X8K7-F1
#
_entry.id   AF-A0A3N5X8K7-F1
#
_cell.length_a   1.000
_cell.length_b   1.000
_cell.length_c   1.000
_cell.angle_alpha   90.00
_cell.angle_beta   90.00
_cell.angle_gamma   90.00
#
_symmetry.space_group_name_H-M   'P 1'
#
loop_
_entity.id
_entity.type
_entity.pdbx_description
1 polymer ?
#
loop_
_entity_poly.entity_id
_entity_poly.type
_entity_poly.pdbx_seq_one_letter_code
_entity_poly.pdbx_strand_id
1 'polypeptide(L)'
;MPGTNFIDKNTVITAAYMNGVDRAIYDAIGDGNVPPTDTAMVKVNLALDNVDNTTDVNKPISTATQTALNLKSDTSTTVTKDSSTGAAHLPNGTTAQRPVTPSFGDTRANSTTLLPEWWNGTAWSSMGGGATGAVSNPVFYENDIHVTGDYTITTNKNAMSAGPIIVDSGVSVTVPSGSVWSIV
;
A
#
# COMPACT_ATOMS: atom_id res chain seq x y z
N MET A 1 50.38 34.35 -45.75
CA MET A 1 50.53 34.97 -44.42
C MET A 1 50.28 33.87 -43.40
N PRO A 2 51.20 33.56 -42.47
CA PRO A 2 50.93 32.57 -41.44
C PRO A 2 50.02 33.24 -40.40
N GLY A 3 48.72 33.11 -40.58
CA GLY A 3 47.73 33.45 -39.57
C GLY A 3 47.47 32.23 -38.70
N THR A 4 48.22 32.10 -37.60
CA THR A 4 47.84 31.19 -36.53
C THR A 4 47.33 32.03 -35.37
N ASN A 5 46.15 32.61 -35.56
CA ASN A 5 45.32 33.19 -34.49
C ASN A 5 44.60 32.08 -33.69
N PHE A 6 45.28 30.96 -33.47
CA PHE A 6 44.76 29.96 -32.55
C PHE A 6 45.15 30.41 -31.15
N ILE A 7 44.27 31.21 -30.56
CA ILE A 7 44.27 31.51 -29.13
C ILE A 7 44.21 30.14 -28.42
N ASP A 8 45.31 29.75 -27.77
CA ASP A 8 45.29 28.59 -26.90
C ASP A 8 44.53 28.92 -25.61
N LYS A 9 44.16 27.88 -24.84
CA LYS A 9 43.41 28.06 -23.59
C LYS A 9 44.17 28.83 -22.49
N ASN A 10 45.45 29.15 -22.72
CA ASN A 10 46.32 29.79 -21.73
C ASN A 10 46.60 31.27 -22.04
N THR A 11 46.14 31.77 -23.19
CA THR A 11 46.31 33.17 -23.57
C THR A 11 45.29 34.04 -22.84
N VAL A 12 45.76 34.90 -21.93
CA VAL A 12 44.91 35.88 -21.24
C VAL A 12 44.46 36.93 -22.25
N ILE A 13 43.17 36.89 -22.62
CA ILE A 13 42.59 37.87 -23.53
C ILE A 13 42.38 39.18 -22.76
N THR A 14 43.07 40.24 -23.17
CA THR A 14 42.87 41.58 -22.61
C THR A 14 41.93 42.39 -23.52
N ALA A 15 41.25 43.41 -22.97
CA ALA A 15 40.24 44.19 -23.69
C ALA A 15 40.71 44.80 -25.02
N ALA A 16 42.02 45.01 -25.20
CA ALA A 16 42.63 45.55 -26.43
C ALA A 16 42.64 44.57 -27.62
N TYR A 17 42.44 43.26 -27.38
CA TYR A 17 42.52 42.20 -28.38
C TYR A 17 41.13 41.68 -28.79
N MET A 18 40.07 42.21 -28.18
CA MET A 18 38.68 41.82 -28.42
C MET A 18 38.07 42.64 -29.55
N ASN A 19 37.54 41.97 -30.58
CA ASN A 19 36.69 42.65 -31.56
C ASN A 19 35.39 43.15 -30.86
N GLY A 20 34.60 43.99 -31.53
CA GLY A 20 33.40 44.57 -30.90
C GLY A 20 32.36 43.54 -30.43
N VAL A 21 32.30 42.38 -31.08
CA VAL A 21 31.39 41.28 -30.74
C VAL A 21 31.90 40.51 -29.52
N ASP A 22 33.20 40.22 -29.48
CA ASP A 22 33.80 39.47 -28.38
C ASP A 22 33.75 40.26 -27.07
N ARG A 23 33.91 41.59 -27.13
CA ARG A 23 33.73 42.48 -25.98
C ARG A 23 32.28 42.51 -25.47
N ALA A 24 31.30 42.47 -26.36
CA ALA A 24 29.90 42.42 -25.95
C ALA A 24 29.57 41.09 -25.24
N ILE A 25 30.19 39.97 -25.65
CA ILE A 25 30.06 38.68 -24.97
C ILE A 25 30.76 38.72 -23.60
N TYR A 26 31.94 39.34 -23.52
CA TYR A 26 32.69 39.55 -22.27
C TYR A 26 31.91 40.36 -21.24
N ASP A 27 31.30 41.47 -21.65
CA ASP A 27 30.47 42.31 -20.78
C ASP A 27 29.16 41.60 -20.39
N ALA A 28 28.64 40.70 -21.23
CA ALA A 28 27.39 39.99 -20.98
C ALA A 28 27.51 38.83 -19.98
N ILE A 29 28.70 38.26 -19.75
CA ILE A 29 28.95 37.20 -18.76
C ILE A 29 29.88 37.64 -17.61
N GLY A 30 30.58 38.77 -17.78
CA GLY A 30 31.50 39.39 -16.83
C GLY A 30 30.88 40.54 -16.04
N ASP A 31 31.70 41.25 -15.25
CA ASP A 31 31.31 42.48 -14.52
C ASP A 31 31.66 43.77 -15.30
N GLY A 32 32.08 43.63 -16.56
CA GLY A 32 32.58 44.72 -17.40
C GLY A 32 34.05 45.10 -17.18
N ASN A 33 34.76 44.46 -16.24
CA ASN A 33 36.16 44.76 -15.91
C ASN A 33 37.07 43.52 -15.97
N VAL A 34 36.66 42.37 -15.44
CA VAL A 34 37.49 41.16 -15.30
C VAL A 34 36.78 39.94 -15.90
N PRO A 35 37.48 39.05 -16.65
CA PRO A 35 36.85 37.85 -17.18
C PRO A 35 36.52 36.90 -16.00
N PRO A 36 35.32 36.32 -15.95
CA PRO A 36 35.01 35.32 -14.94
C PRO A 36 35.91 34.09 -15.12
N THR A 37 36.51 33.62 -14.04
CA THR A 37 37.48 32.50 -14.06
C THR A 37 36.86 31.16 -13.72
N ASP A 38 35.61 31.16 -13.21
CA ASP A 38 34.81 29.96 -12.98
C ASP A 38 33.30 30.23 -13.17
N THR A 39 32.50 29.18 -13.10
CA THR A 39 31.04 29.27 -13.24
C THR A 39 30.35 29.93 -12.05
N ALA A 40 30.99 29.99 -10.88
CA ALA A 40 30.45 30.66 -9.70
C ALA A 40 30.51 32.19 -9.86
N MET A 41 31.62 32.72 -10.39
CA MET A 41 31.76 34.13 -10.74
C MET A 41 30.74 34.55 -11.80
N VAL A 42 30.51 33.72 -12.83
CA VAL A 42 29.46 34.00 -13.83
C VAL A 42 28.09 34.12 -13.17
N LYS A 43 27.74 33.24 -12.22
CA LYS A 43 26.47 33.33 -11.49
C LYS A 43 26.35 34.64 -10.72
N VAL A 44 27.40 35.07 -10.02
CA VAL A 44 27.40 36.34 -9.28
C VAL A 44 27.23 37.54 -10.23
N ASN A 45 28.00 37.59 -11.32
CA ASN A 45 27.94 38.67 -12.30
C ASN A 45 26.55 38.81 -12.93
N LEU A 46 25.87 37.69 -13.15
CA LEU A 46 24.50 37.63 -13.69
C LEU A 46 23.41 37.77 -12.62
N ALA A 47 23.77 37.97 -11.34
CA ALA A 47 22.84 37.97 -10.20
C ALA A 47 21.98 36.68 -10.09
N LEU A 48 22.58 35.54 -10.44
CA LEU A 48 22.05 34.18 -10.36
C LEU A 48 22.71 33.37 -9.24
N ASP A 49 23.36 34.03 -8.29
CA ASP A 49 24.01 33.44 -7.12
C ASP A 49 23.05 32.66 -6.22
N ASN A 50 21.77 33.03 -6.23
CA ASN A 50 20.69 32.31 -5.55
C ASN A 50 20.04 31.20 -6.39
N VAL A 51 20.46 31.03 -7.66
CA VAL A 51 19.89 30.03 -8.56
C VAL A 51 20.71 28.74 -8.50
N ASP A 52 20.12 27.73 -7.86
CA ASP A 52 20.68 26.37 -7.81
C ASP A 52 19.98 25.44 -8.79
N ASN A 53 20.77 24.65 -9.51
CA ASN A 53 20.26 23.58 -10.37
C ASN A 53 20.12 22.29 -9.56
N THR A 54 19.14 22.27 -8.67
CA THR A 54 18.83 21.09 -7.85
C THR A 54 18.18 20.02 -8.71
N THR A 55 18.77 18.83 -8.77
CA THR A 55 18.19 17.65 -9.43
C THR A 55 16.77 17.40 -8.91
N ASP A 56 15.85 16.92 -9.75
CA ASP A 56 14.44 16.74 -9.36
C ASP A 56 14.25 15.95 -8.06
N VAL A 57 15.07 14.91 -7.83
CA VAL A 57 15.03 14.08 -6.61
C VAL A 57 15.35 14.85 -5.32
N ASN A 58 16.15 15.91 -5.41
CA ASN A 58 16.63 16.69 -4.27
C ASN A 58 15.85 18.00 -4.09
N LYS A 59 14.85 18.28 -4.94
CA LYS A 59 14.03 19.49 -4.80
C LYS A 59 13.23 19.41 -3.49
N PRO A 60 13.31 20.42 -2.61
CA PRO A 60 12.57 20.38 -1.35
C PRO A 60 11.07 20.44 -1.63
N ILE A 61 10.30 19.68 -0.87
CA ILE A 61 8.85 19.86 -0.79
C ILE A 61 8.50 20.80 0.35
N SER A 62 7.40 21.54 0.21
CA SER A 62 6.95 22.42 1.29
C SER A 62 6.52 21.61 2.52
N THR A 63 6.66 22.21 3.71
CA THR A 63 6.16 21.60 4.96
C THR A 63 4.66 21.27 4.88
N ALA A 64 3.87 22.12 4.22
CA ALA A 64 2.43 21.87 4.03
C ALA A 64 2.18 20.60 3.18
N THR A 65 2.96 20.41 2.12
CA THR A 65 2.90 19.20 1.28
C THR A 65 3.31 17.96 2.07
N GLN A 66 4.42 18.01 2.82
CA GLN A 66 4.88 16.88 3.63
C GLN A 66 3.84 16.48 4.69
N THR A 67 3.26 17.46 5.40
CA THR A 67 2.20 17.20 6.39
C THR A 67 0.98 16.55 5.75
N ALA A 68 0.54 17.04 4.59
CA ALA A 68 -0.59 16.46 3.88
C ALA A 68 -0.32 15.02 3.39
N LEU A 69 0.91 14.72 2.97
CA LEU A 69 1.33 13.37 2.59
C LEU A 69 1.39 12.43 3.79
N ASN A 70 1.90 12.89 4.93
CA ASN A 70 1.97 12.09 6.16
C ASN A 70 0.59 11.70 6.71
N LEU A 71 -0.46 12.43 6.35
CA LEU A 71 -1.85 12.11 6.71
C LEU A 71 -2.49 11.07 5.78
N LYS A 72 -1.86 10.73 4.65
CA LYS A 72 -2.36 9.68 3.77
C LYS A 72 -2.02 8.31 4.36
N SER A 73 -2.96 7.39 4.23
CA SER A 73 -2.75 6.00 4.62
C SER A 73 -1.71 5.34 3.73
N ASP A 74 -0.78 4.62 4.34
CA ASP A 74 0.21 3.84 3.62
C ASP A 74 -0.43 2.55 3.07
N THR A 75 -0.29 2.32 1.77
CA THR A 75 -0.81 1.14 1.08
C THR A 75 -0.13 -0.16 1.53
N SER A 76 1.08 -0.09 2.10
CA SER A 76 1.81 -1.25 2.59
C SER A 76 1.29 -1.80 3.92
N THR A 77 0.52 -1.00 4.67
CA THR A 77 0.03 -1.36 6.00
C THR A 77 -1.50 -1.39 6.09
N THR A 78 -2.21 -1.26 4.97
CA THR A 78 -3.68 -1.19 4.96
C THR A 78 -4.35 -2.18 4.01
N VAL A 79 -5.52 -2.66 4.43
CA VAL A 79 -6.43 -3.41 3.56
C VAL A 79 -7.16 -2.41 2.67
N THR A 80 -6.89 -2.47 1.37
CA THR A 80 -7.55 -1.60 0.37
C THR A 80 -8.86 -2.20 -0.10
N LYS A 81 -9.69 -1.39 -0.76
CA LYS A 81 -10.89 -1.85 -1.48
C LYS A 81 -10.72 -1.60 -2.98
N ASP A 82 -11.28 -2.45 -3.83
CA ASP A 82 -11.15 -2.35 -5.29
C ASP A 82 -11.87 -1.12 -5.87
N SER A 83 -12.91 -0.64 -5.20
CA SER A 83 -13.82 0.41 -5.66
C SER A 83 -14.65 0.97 -4.50
N SER A 84 -15.51 1.96 -4.76
CA SER A 84 -16.34 2.57 -3.73
C SER A 84 -17.31 1.59 -3.08
N THR A 85 -17.84 0.64 -3.85
CA THR A 85 -18.86 -0.35 -3.46
C THR A 85 -18.42 -1.81 -3.57
N GLY A 86 -17.16 -2.09 -3.94
CA GLY A 86 -16.71 -3.46 -4.17
C GLY A 86 -15.98 -4.08 -2.97
N ALA A 87 -15.01 -4.95 -3.22
CA ALA A 87 -14.46 -5.87 -2.24
C ALA A 87 -13.21 -5.34 -1.52
N ALA A 88 -12.95 -5.86 -0.32
CA ALA A 88 -11.69 -5.67 0.39
C ALA A 88 -10.60 -6.62 -0.14
N HIS A 89 -9.41 -6.09 -0.43
CA HIS A 89 -8.22 -6.86 -0.77
C HIS A 89 -7.54 -7.37 0.50
N LEU A 90 -7.97 -8.52 0.99
CA LEU A 90 -7.32 -9.19 2.11
C LEU A 90 -5.88 -9.59 1.73
N PRO A 91 -4.93 -9.56 2.69
CA PRO A 91 -3.63 -10.19 2.51
C PRO A 91 -3.80 -11.63 2.04
N ASN A 92 -2.98 -12.06 1.08
CA ASN A 92 -3.07 -13.41 0.54
C ASN A 92 -1.69 -14.04 0.40
N GLY A 93 -1.65 -15.37 0.42
CA GLY A 93 -0.43 -16.14 0.21
C GLY A 93 -0.65 -17.60 0.59
N THR A 94 0.39 -18.41 0.41
CA THR A 94 0.35 -19.85 0.71
C THR A 94 0.27 -20.14 2.21
N THR A 95 -0.08 -21.37 2.57
CA THR A 95 -0.05 -21.85 3.97
C THR A 95 1.32 -21.67 4.62
N ALA A 96 2.41 -21.82 3.86
CA ALA A 96 3.77 -21.62 4.37
C ALA A 96 4.11 -20.15 4.67
N GLN A 97 3.37 -19.21 4.07
CA GLN A 97 3.53 -17.76 4.26
C GLN A 97 2.58 -17.20 5.33
N ARG A 98 1.96 -18.05 6.15
CA ARG A 98 1.19 -17.61 7.32
C ARG A 98 2.11 -16.81 8.26
N PRO A 99 1.65 -15.68 8.83
CA PRO A 99 2.37 -14.96 9.87
C PRO A 99 2.85 -15.92 10.96
N VAL A 100 4.10 -15.76 11.36
CA VAL A 100 4.71 -16.55 12.43
C VAL A 100 4.25 -16.10 13.83
N THR A 101 3.80 -14.85 13.93
CA THR A 101 3.25 -14.23 15.16
C THR A 101 1.92 -13.53 14.87
N PRO A 102 0.86 -14.29 14.54
CA PRO A 102 -0.46 -13.72 14.27
C PRO A 102 -1.13 -13.21 15.55
N SER A 103 -1.96 -12.17 15.40
CA SER A 103 -2.84 -11.65 16.45
C SER A 103 -4.27 -12.17 16.27
N PHE A 104 -5.03 -12.24 17.37
CA PHE A 104 -6.43 -12.67 17.31
C PHE A 104 -7.22 -11.84 16.31
N GLY A 105 -7.96 -12.51 15.42
CA GLY A 105 -8.77 -11.86 14.39
C GLY A 105 -8.01 -11.54 13.11
N ASP A 106 -6.69 -11.77 13.04
CA ASP A 106 -5.93 -11.64 11.80
C ASP A 106 -6.63 -12.45 10.71
N THR A 107 -7.01 -11.77 9.63
CA THR A 107 -7.81 -12.35 8.55
C THR A 107 -7.03 -12.24 7.26
N ARG A 108 -6.99 -13.32 6.49
CA ARG A 108 -6.30 -13.39 5.21
C ARG A 108 -6.98 -14.39 4.29
N ALA A 109 -6.61 -14.34 3.01
CA ALA A 109 -6.86 -15.45 2.11
C ALA A 109 -5.65 -16.40 2.10
N ASN A 110 -5.91 -17.70 1.97
CA ASN A 110 -4.88 -18.70 1.78
C ASN A 110 -4.95 -19.25 0.36
N SER A 111 -3.92 -19.00 -0.44
CA SER A 111 -3.88 -19.43 -1.84
C SER A 111 -3.56 -20.92 -2.01
N THR A 112 -3.15 -21.63 -0.95
CA THR A 112 -3.01 -23.09 -0.94
C THR A 112 -4.35 -23.80 -0.70
N THR A 113 -5.18 -23.28 0.20
CA THR A 113 -6.50 -23.86 0.53
C THR A 113 -7.66 -23.19 -0.23
N LEU A 114 -7.40 -22.07 -0.90
CA LEU A 114 -8.37 -21.24 -1.61
C LEU A 114 -9.55 -20.77 -0.75
N LEU A 115 -9.32 -20.59 0.55
CA LEU A 115 -10.34 -20.15 1.51
C LEU A 115 -9.88 -18.90 2.27
N PRO A 116 -10.81 -18.00 2.62
CA PRO A 116 -10.59 -17.02 3.68
C PRO A 116 -10.37 -17.77 5.01
N GLU A 117 -9.32 -17.37 5.70
CA GLU A 117 -8.94 -17.91 6.99
C GLU A 117 -8.74 -16.77 7.99
N TRP A 118 -8.95 -17.09 9.25
CA TRP A 118 -8.70 -16.17 10.35
C TRP A 118 -7.91 -16.88 11.45
N TRP A 119 -7.09 -16.12 12.15
CA TRP A 119 -6.42 -16.57 13.35
C TRP A 119 -7.38 -16.47 14.54
N ASN A 120 -7.79 -17.61 15.06
CA ASN A 120 -8.72 -17.69 16.19
C ASN A 120 -8.04 -17.52 17.57
N GLY A 121 -6.73 -17.21 17.60
CA GLY A 121 -5.91 -17.13 18.82
C GLY A 121 -4.93 -18.30 18.99
N THR A 122 -5.19 -19.45 18.38
CA THR A 122 -4.36 -20.67 18.51
C THR A 122 -4.04 -21.37 17.20
N ALA A 123 -4.90 -21.23 16.18
CA ALA A 123 -4.71 -21.80 14.85
C ALA A 123 -5.35 -20.92 13.76
N TRP A 124 -4.88 -21.13 12.53
CA TRP A 124 -5.56 -20.61 11.34
C TRP A 124 -6.73 -21.52 10.99
N SER A 125 -7.94 -20.96 10.98
CA SER A 125 -9.20 -21.66 10.70
C SER A 125 -9.93 -21.02 9.53
N SER A 126 -10.76 -21.77 8.80
CA SER A 126 -11.62 -21.18 7.77
C SER A 126 -12.63 -20.22 8.39
N MET A 127 -13.00 -19.17 7.64
CA MET A 127 -14.05 -18.23 8.05
C MET A 127 -15.47 -18.70 7.69
N GLY A 128 -15.60 -19.94 7.21
CA GLY A 128 -16.87 -20.61 6.90
C GLY A 128 -16.84 -22.06 7.37
N GLY A 129 -17.95 -22.52 7.96
CA GLY A 129 -18.09 -23.84 8.57
C GLY A 129 -18.54 -24.93 7.59
N GLY A 130 -18.11 -26.16 7.88
CA GLY A 130 -18.34 -27.38 7.10
C GLY A 130 -17.21 -28.38 7.35
N ALA A 131 -17.40 -29.63 6.92
CA ALA A 131 -16.43 -30.70 7.16
C ALA A 131 -15.03 -30.35 6.65
N THR A 132 -14.01 -30.71 7.42
CA THR A 132 -12.61 -30.56 7.02
C THR A 132 -12.17 -31.75 6.16
N GLY A 133 -11.35 -31.52 5.14
CA GLY A 133 -10.66 -32.59 4.39
C GLY A 133 -10.71 -32.50 2.86
N ALA A 134 -11.82 -32.05 2.26
CA ALA A 134 -11.94 -31.89 0.81
C ALA A 134 -11.88 -30.41 0.40
N VAL A 135 -10.71 -29.95 -0.05
CA VAL A 135 -10.51 -28.59 -0.57
C VAL A 135 -11.47 -28.37 -1.76
N SER A 136 -12.20 -27.25 -1.74
CA SER A 136 -13.13 -26.83 -2.80
C SER A 136 -14.37 -27.72 -3.03
N ASN A 137 -14.65 -28.72 -2.18
CA ASN A 137 -15.83 -29.57 -2.29
C ASN A 137 -16.67 -29.57 -0.99
N PRO A 138 -17.30 -28.44 -0.63
CA PRO A 138 -18.16 -28.36 0.54
C PRO A 138 -19.48 -29.11 0.28
N VAL A 139 -19.47 -30.42 0.52
CA VAL A 139 -20.67 -31.27 0.39
C VAL A 139 -21.45 -31.40 1.70
N PHE A 140 -20.80 -31.08 2.82
CA PHE A 140 -21.34 -31.26 4.16
C PHE A 140 -21.68 -29.92 4.80
N TYR A 141 -22.95 -29.76 5.15
CA TYR A 141 -23.36 -28.85 6.21
C TYR A 141 -23.33 -29.65 7.50
N GLU A 142 -22.46 -29.25 8.43
CA GLU A 142 -22.34 -29.92 9.72
C GLU A 142 -23.15 -29.16 10.77
N ASN A 143 -24.07 -29.87 11.43
CA ASN A 143 -24.58 -29.49 12.73
C ASN A 143 -23.88 -30.33 13.80
N ASP A 144 -23.81 -29.79 15.02
CA ASP A 144 -23.42 -30.58 16.19
C ASP A 144 -24.48 -31.66 16.48
N ILE A 145 -24.06 -32.73 17.15
CA ILE A 145 -24.94 -33.81 17.60
C ILE A 145 -25.55 -33.53 18.99
N HIS A 146 -25.02 -32.54 19.71
CA HIS A 146 -25.54 -32.09 21.00
C HIS A 146 -26.11 -30.67 20.93
N VAL A 147 -27.29 -30.46 21.49
CA VAL A 147 -27.82 -29.14 21.83
C VAL A 147 -27.40 -28.83 23.27
N THR A 148 -26.32 -28.06 23.39
CA THR A 148 -25.64 -27.75 24.66
C THR A 148 -26.15 -26.46 25.33
N GLY A 149 -27.03 -25.71 24.68
CA GLY A 149 -27.61 -24.47 25.18
C GLY A 149 -29.04 -24.27 24.69
N ASP A 150 -29.79 -23.41 25.39
CA ASP A 150 -31.18 -23.12 25.06
C ASP A 150 -31.28 -22.46 23.68
N TYR A 151 -32.15 -23.00 22.81
CA TYR A 151 -32.47 -22.41 21.51
C TYR A 151 -33.95 -22.04 21.44
N THR A 152 -34.22 -20.92 20.77
CA THR A 152 -35.57 -20.55 20.34
C THR A 152 -35.55 -20.35 18.84
N ILE A 153 -36.34 -21.13 18.12
CA ILE A 153 -36.56 -20.89 16.69
C ILE A 153 -37.24 -19.54 16.54
N THR A 154 -36.79 -18.71 15.59
CA THR A 154 -37.44 -17.42 15.31
C THR A 154 -38.90 -17.64 14.90
N THR A 155 -39.84 -16.87 15.44
CA THR A 155 -41.26 -16.97 15.11
C THR A 155 -41.50 -16.97 13.60
N ASN A 156 -42.35 -17.89 13.12
CA ASN A 156 -42.66 -18.11 11.70
C ASN A 156 -41.46 -18.55 10.84
N LYS A 157 -40.46 -19.23 11.43
CA LYS A 157 -39.35 -19.87 10.72
C LYS A 157 -39.30 -21.35 11.06
N ASN A 158 -38.70 -22.13 10.17
CA ASN A 158 -38.39 -23.53 10.43
C ASN A 158 -36.88 -23.70 10.61
N ALA A 159 -36.50 -24.73 11.34
CA ALA A 159 -35.11 -25.14 11.52
C ALA A 159 -34.92 -26.59 11.05
N MET A 160 -33.71 -26.93 10.61
CA MET A 160 -33.34 -28.30 10.26
C MET A 160 -32.00 -28.69 10.90
N SER A 161 -31.90 -29.95 11.31
CA SER A 161 -30.68 -30.60 11.79
C SER A 161 -30.60 -32.01 11.18
N ALA A 162 -29.41 -32.58 11.07
CA ALA A 162 -29.19 -33.92 10.53
C ALA A 162 -28.66 -34.87 11.61
N GLY A 163 -29.13 -36.12 11.56
CA GLY A 163 -28.71 -37.20 12.44
C GLY A 163 -29.36 -37.17 13.83
N PRO A 164 -29.04 -38.14 14.70
CA PRO A 164 -29.51 -38.14 16.08
C PRO A 164 -29.08 -36.85 16.79
N ILE A 165 -30.05 -36.13 17.34
CA ILE A 165 -29.80 -34.92 18.13
C ILE A 165 -30.10 -35.24 19.59
N ILE A 166 -29.12 -34.98 20.45
CA ILE A 166 -29.25 -35.11 21.90
C ILE A 166 -29.45 -33.70 22.46
N VAL A 167 -30.52 -33.50 23.24
CA VAL A 167 -30.69 -32.28 24.03
C VAL A 167 -30.15 -32.57 25.43
N ASP A 168 -29.13 -31.82 25.87
CA ASP A 168 -28.48 -32.07 27.15
C ASP A 168 -29.43 -31.84 28.34
N SER A 169 -29.11 -32.45 29.47
CA SER A 169 -29.93 -32.30 30.69
C SER A 169 -29.98 -30.83 31.14
N GLY A 170 -31.18 -30.30 31.32
CA GLY A 170 -31.40 -28.90 31.70
C GLY A 170 -31.44 -27.92 30.52
N VAL A 171 -31.31 -28.39 29.28
CA VAL A 171 -31.41 -27.58 28.06
C VAL A 171 -32.78 -27.73 27.39
N SER A 172 -33.26 -26.66 26.77
CA SER A 172 -34.54 -26.59 26.06
C SER A 172 -34.41 -26.10 24.62
N VAL A 173 -35.20 -26.70 23.72
CA VAL A 173 -35.41 -26.19 22.35
C VAL A 173 -36.84 -25.74 22.24
N THR A 174 -37.04 -24.42 22.22
CA THR A 174 -38.35 -23.81 22.05
C THR A 174 -38.69 -23.71 20.57
N VAL A 175 -39.75 -24.42 20.18
CA VAL A 175 -40.36 -24.35 18.85
C VAL A 175 -41.64 -23.52 18.96
N PRO A 176 -41.67 -22.26 18.51
CA PRO A 176 -42.88 -21.45 18.59
C PRO A 176 -44.02 -22.03 17.75
N SER A 177 -45.26 -21.65 18.08
CA SER A 177 -46.42 -21.99 17.27
C SER A 177 -46.22 -21.60 15.79
N GLY A 178 -46.57 -22.50 14.88
CA GLY A 178 -46.38 -22.33 13.45
C GLY A 178 -44.96 -22.60 12.93
N SER A 179 -44.02 -22.98 13.80
CA SER A 179 -42.65 -23.36 13.44
C SER A 179 -42.48 -24.88 13.48
N VAL A 180 -41.53 -25.39 12.69
CA VAL A 180 -41.15 -26.81 12.68
C VAL A 180 -39.65 -26.92 12.86
N TRP A 181 -39.23 -27.82 13.75
CA TRP A 181 -37.87 -28.34 13.78
C TRP A 181 -37.86 -29.72 13.15
N SER A 182 -37.19 -29.85 12.01
CA SER A 182 -37.03 -31.12 11.31
C SER A 182 -35.66 -31.72 11.58
N ILE A 183 -35.64 -32.96 12.04
CA ILE A 183 -34.41 -33.74 12.18
C ILE A 183 -34.43 -34.80 11.06
N VAL A 184 -33.46 -34.74 10.15
CA VAL A 184 -33.38 -35.58 8.94
C VAL A 184 -32.30 -36.66 9.03
#